data_AF-A0A1J5MYT0-F1
#
_entry.id   AF-A0A1J5MYT0-F1
#
_cell.length_a   1.000
_cell.length_b   1.000
_cell.length_c   1.000
_cell.angle_alpha   90.00
_cell.angle_beta   90.00
_cell.angle_gamma   90.00
#
_symmetry.space_group_name_H-M   'P 1'
#
loop_
_entity.id
_entity.type
_entity.pdbx_description
1 polymer ?
#
loop_
_entity_poly.entity_id
_entity_poly.type
_entity_poly.pdbx_seq_one_letter_code
_entity_poly.pdbx_strand_id
1 'polypeptide(L)'
;PTAFSMSVHNASAGLLSIFTENRAASNTISAGRDSFVMVLIDAYARINSGVCDKVLVVHCDQAMPNDYLCFQDEQQIDHALAFVMSKDEGVMVSMNSLPQLKKEEKESHLPQSLAFVDFLLSDLSKTTIPGIYNDWQFEVER
;
A
#
# COMPACT_ATOMS: atom_id res chain seq x y z
N PRO A 1 -2.50 -25.57 15.12
CA PRO A 1 -3.61 -24.60 15.34
C PRO A 1 -3.21 -23.15 15.05
N THR A 2 -2.20 -22.61 15.74
CA THR A 2 -1.77 -21.20 15.60
C THR A 2 -1.34 -20.83 14.19
N ALA A 3 -0.53 -21.67 13.52
CA ALA A 3 -0.08 -21.40 12.15
C ALA A 3 -1.24 -21.28 11.16
N PHE A 4 -2.29 -22.10 11.31
CA PHE A 4 -3.50 -22.01 10.50
C PHE A 4 -4.32 -20.75 10.82
N SER A 5 -4.43 -20.37 12.09
CA SER A 5 -5.09 -19.12 12.48
C SER A 5 -4.37 -17.88 11.94
N MET A 6 -3.05 -17.97 11.71
CA MET A 6 -2.24 -16.90 11.14
C MET A 6 -2.20 -16.87 9.61
N SER A 7 -2.76 -17.88 8.92
CA SER A 7 -2.70 -17.96 7.46
C SER A 7 -3.80 -17.17 6.75
N VAL A 8 -4.78 -16.62 7.48
CA VAL A 8 -5.80 -15.74 6.90
C VAL A 8 -5.23 -14.34 6.72
N HIS A 9 -5.50 -13.71 5.57
CA HIS A 9 -4.89 -12.44 5.17
C HIS A 9 -5.11 -11.30 6.19
N ASN A 10 -6.22 -11.32 6.93
CA ASN A 10 -6.55 -10.34 7.96
C ASN A 10 -5.94 -10.64 9.34
N ALA A 11 -5.16 -11.72 9.50
CA ALA A 11 -4.61 -12.12 10.80
C ALA A 11 -3.73 -11.02 11.40
N SER A 12 -2.86 -10.39 10.60
CA SER A 12 -1.98 -9.29 11.04
C SER A 12 -2.78 -8.11 11.57
N ALA A 13 -3.82 -7.68 10.85
CA ALA A 13 -4.70 -6.60 11.28
C ALA A 13 -5.48 -6.96 12.56
N GLY A 14 -5.94 -8.21 12.69
CA GLY A 14 -6.63 -8.70 13.87
C GLY A 14 -5.73 -8.80 15.11
N LEU A 15 -4.48 -9.24 14.94
CA LEU A 15 -3.50 -9.24 16.04
C LEU A 15 -3.15 -7.82 16.47
N LEU A 16 -2.95 -6.91 15.52
CA LEU A 16 -2.69 -5.51 15.81
C LEU A 16 -3.84 -4.87 16.60
N SER A 17 -5.08 -5.15 16.23
CA SER A 17 -6.26 -4.61 16.92
C SER A 17 -6.40 -5.14 18.35
N ILE A 18 -6.13 -6.44 18.57
CA ILE A 18 -6.11 -7.03 19.91
C ILE A 18 -4.98 -6.41 20.75
N PHE A 19 -3.77 -6.34 20.19
CA PHE A 19 -2.58 -5.82 20.90
C PHE A 19 -2.73 -4.35 21.31
N THR A 20 -3.37 -3.54 20.46
CA THR A 20 -3.58 -2.10 20.69
C THR A 20 -4.93 -1.78 21.33
N GLU A 21 -5.74 -2.79 21.65
CA GLU A 21 -7.14 -2.65 22.08
C GLU A 21 -7.99 -1.77 21.14
N ASN A 22 -7.61 -1.68 19.86
CA ASN A 22 -8.28 -0.85 18.87
C ASN A 22 -9.55 -1.54 18.36
N ARG A 23 -10.70 -0.92 18.63
CA ARG A 23 -12.03 -1.42 18.23
C ARG A 23 -12.61 -0.74 16.99
N ALA A 24 -11.82 0.10 16.32
CA ALA A 24 -12.25 0.76 15.09
C ALA A 24 -12.50 -0.27 13.98
N ALA A 25 -13.40 0.06 13.05
CA ALA A 25 -13.67 -0.78 11.89
C ALA A 25 -12.42 -0.90 11.00
N SER A 26 -11.95 -2.14 10.82
CA SER A 26 -10.78 -2.50 10.01
C SER A 26 -11.20 -3.23 8.72
N ASN A 27 -10.46 -2.99 7.64
CA ASN A 27 -10.54 -3.76 6.39
C ASN A 27 -9.15 -4.25 6.01
N THR A 28 -9.05 -5.32 5.22
CA THR A 28 -7.77 -5.83 4.71
C THR A 28 -7.93 -6.15 3.23
N ILE A 29 -7.03 -5.62 2.40
CA ILE A 29 -7.14 -5.63 0.93
C ILE A 29 -5.93 -6.36 0.34
N SER A 30 -6.19 -7.18 -0.67
CA SER A 30 -5.17 -7.78 -1.54
C SER A 30 -5.58 -7.55 -2.99
N ALA A 31 -4.68 -6.98 -3.79
CA ALA A 31 -4.90 -6.64 -5.20
C ALA A 31 -3.63 -6.87 -6.04
N GLY A 32 -2.81 -7.86 -5.68
CA GLY A 32 -1.52 -8.11 -6.32
C GLY A 32 -0.57 -6.92 -6.14
N ARG A 33 0.15 -6.54 -7.19
CA ARG A 33 1.05 -5.36 -7.18
C ARG A 33 0.35 -4.07 -6.76
N ASP A 34 -0.92 -3.91 -7.13
CA ASP A 34 -1.71 -2.71 -6.81
C ASP A 34 -2.28 -2.72 -5.37
N SER A 35 -1.90 -3.68 -4.52
CA SER A 35 -2.40 -3.79 -3.14
C SER A 35 -2.19 -2.51 -2.34
N PHE A 36 -1.01 -1.89 -2.46
CA PHE A 36 -0.71 -0.66 -1.74
C PHE A 36 -1.63 0.49 -2.17
N VAL A 37 -1.74 0.75 -3.47
CA VAL A 37 -2.59 1.82 -4.00
C VAL A 37 -4.07 1.59 -3.69
N MET A 38 -4.55 0.35 -3.78
CA MET A 38 -5.95 0.03 -3.47
C MET A 38 -6.29 0.29 -1.99
N VAL A 39 -5.32 0.14 -1.08
CA VAL A 39 -5.49 0.55 0.32
C VAL A 39 -5.61 2.08 0.46
N LEU A 40 -4.85 2.86 -0.33
CA LEU A 40 -5.00 4.32 -0.35
C LEU A 40 -6.39 4.73 -0.85
N ILE A 41 -6.88 4.07 -1.89
CA ILE A 41 -8.22 4.33 -2.46
C ILE A 41 -9.31 4.01 -1.44
N ASP A 42 -9.24 2.87 -0.74
CA ASP A 42 -10.18 2.51 0.33
C ASP A 42 -10.17 3.53 1.46
N ALA A 43 -8.97 3.90 1.96
CA ALA A 43 -8.82 4.91 2.99
C ALA A 43 -9.39 6.27 2.56
N TYR A 44 -9.06 6.72 1.35
CA TYR A 44 -9.58 7.96 0.77
C TYR A 44 -11.11 7.93 0.66
N ALA A 45 -11.70 6.84 0.17
CA ALA A 45 -13.15 6.70 0.03
C ALA A 45 -13.86 6.74 1.40
N ARG A 46 -13.31 6.10 2.43
CA ARG A 46 -13.87 6.11 3.79
C ARG A 46 -13.81 7.48 4.45
N ILE A 47 -12.68 8.18 4.27
CA ILE A 47 -12.50 9.55 4.74
C ILE A 47 -13.43 10.52 3.99
N ASN A 48 -13.49 10.42 2.67
CA ASN A 48 -14.26 11.35 1.85
C ASN A 48 -15.78 11.14 1.98
N SER A 49 -16.24 9.91 2.21
CA SER A 49 -17.64 9.61 2.51
C SER A 49 -18.10 10.07 3.90
N GLY A 50 -17.17 10.47 4.77
CA GLY A 50 -17.48 10.94 6.13
C GLY A 50 -17.77 9.80 7.13
N VAL A 51 -17.44 8.55 6.78
CA VAL A 51 -17.58 7.40 7.69
C VAL A 51 -16.56 7.47 8.84
N CYS A 52 -15.41 8.12 8.60
CA CYS A 52 -14.38 8.39 9.59
C CYS A 52 -13.54 9.60 9.16
N ASP A 53 -12.91 10.30 10.11
CA ASP A 53 -12.06 11.45 9.80
C ASP A 53 -10.60 11.06 9.50
N LYS A 54 -10.16 9.94 10.06
CA LYS A 54 -8.79 9.43 9.93
C LYS A 54 -8.79 7.92 9.73
N VAL A 55 -7.82 7.42 8.95
CA VAL A 55 -7.60 5.99 8.73
C VAL A 55 -6.13 5.67 8.97
N LEU A 56 -5.86 4.70 9.86
CA LEU A 56 -4.54 4.09 9.95
C LEU A 56 -4.38 3.12 8.77
N VAL A 57 -3.45 3.43 7.88
CA VAL A 57 -3.02 2.54 6.82
C VAL A 57 -1.79 1.78 7.29
N VAL A 58 -1.83 0.45 7.15
CA VAL A 58 -0.69 -0.43 7.38
C VAL A 58 -0.55 -1.31 6.15
N HIS A 59 0.65 -1.35 5.59
CA HIS A 59 1.00 -2.26 4.52
C HIS A 59 2.24 -3.04 4.96
N CYS A 60 2.21 -4.35 4.83
CA CYS A 60 3.33 -5.22 5.11
C CYS A 60 3.36 -6.34 4.10
N ASP A 61 4.55 -6.69 3.66
CA ASP A 61 4.78 -7.85 2.83
C ASP A 61 6.11 -8.51 3.17
N GLN A 62 6.24 -9.78 2.80
CA GLN A 62 7.43 -10.57 3.02
C GLN A 62 7.94 -11.11 1.68
N ALA A 63 9.25 -11.14 1.52
CA ALA A 63 9.89 -11.73 0.36
C ALA A 63 9.39 -13.17 0.13
N MET A 64 9.11 -13.48 -1.13
CA MET A 64 8.70 -14.82 -1.55
C MET A 64 9.74 -15.88 -1.16
N PRO A 65 9.31 -17.08 -0.72
CA PRO A 65 10.20 -18.22 -0.58
C PRO A 65 10.88 -18.58 -1.90
N ASN A 66 12.07 -19.19 -1.84
CA ASN A 66 12.89 -19.53 -3.02
C ASN A 66 12.12 -20.29 -4.11
N ASP A 67 11.24 -21.22 -3.73
CA ASP A 67 10.45 -22.03 -4.65
C ASP A 67 9.47 -21.20 -5.51
N TYR A 68 9.12 -19.99 -5.06
CA TYR A 68 8.18 -19.08 -5.73
C TYR A 68 8.86 -17.90 -6.43
N LEU A 69 10.19 -17.74 -6.31
CA LEU A 69 10.91 -16.61 -6.92
C LEU A 69 10.79 -16.53 -8.45
N CYS A 70 10.44 -17.63 -9.11
CA CYS A 70 10.17 -17.64 -10.56
C CYS A 70 8.88 -16.88 -10.94
N PHE A 71 8.01 -16.61 -9.96
CA PHE A 71 6.78 -15.84 -10.12
C PHE A 71 6.88 -14.39 -9.63
N GLN A 72 8.05 -13.98 -9.13
CA GLN A 72 8.24 -12.61 -8.66
C GLN A 72 7.99 -11.62 -9.80
N ASP A 73 7.32 -10.52 -9.47
CA ASP A 73 6.97 -9.48 -10.41
C ASP A 73 7.43 -8.09 -9.94
N GLU A 74 8.01 -8.02 -8.74
CA GLU A 74 8.67 -6.88 -8.11
C GLU A 74 9.85 -7.36 -7.25
N GLN A 75 10.63 -6.43 -6.69
CA GLN A 75 11.76 -6.76 -5.82
C GLN A 75 11.26 -7.40 -4.52
N GLN A 76 11.78 -8.57 -4.20
CA GLN A 76 11.38 -9.34 -3.02
C GLN A 76 12.11 -8.81 -1.78
N ILE A 77 11.46 -7.90 -1.06
CA ILE A 77 12.00 -7.21 0.13
C ILE A 77 11.03 -7.36 1.29
N ASP A 78 11.50 -7.86 2.44
CA ASP A 78 10.73 -7.84 3.67
C ASP A 78 10.51 -6.38 4.10
N HIS A 79 9.26 -5.94 4.18
CA HIS A 79 8.97 -4.56 4.52
C HIS A 79 7.61 -4.38 5.19
N ALA A 80 7.51 -3.29 5.95
CA ALA A 80 6.26 -2.80 6.47
C ALA A 80 6.32 -1.28 6.57
N LEU A 81 5.17 -0.64 6.35
CA LEU A 81 4.96 0.78 6.57
C LEU A 81 3.62 1.02 7.24
N ALA A 82 3.52 2.16 7.92
CA ALA A 82 2.26 2.62 8.48
C ALA A 82 2.22 4.15 8.50
N PHE A 83 1.04 4.71 8.24
CA PHE A 83 0.77 6.14 8.37
C PHE A 83 -0.72 6.39 8.60
N VAL A 84 -1.04 7.59 9.08
CA VAL A 84 -2.43 8.03 9.26
C VAL A 84 -2.81 8.95 8.11
N MET A 85 -3.86 8.58 7.38
CA MET A 85 -4.47 9.46 6.38
C MET A 85 -5.58 10.28 7.02
N SER A 86 -5.68 11.55 6.62
CA SER A 86 -6.73 12.48 7.01
C SER A 86 -6.99 13.48 5.87
N LYS A 87 -8.01 14.33 5.99
CA LYS A 87 -8.26 15.40 5.00
C LYS A 87 -7.35 16.61 5.17
N ASP A 88 -7.10 17.02 6.41
CA ASP A 88 -6.61 18.37 6.73
C ASP A 88 -5.29 18.38 7.52
N GLU A 89 -4.71 17.21 7.81
CA GLU A 89 -3.45 17.10 8.54
C GLU A 89 -2.44 16.24 7.78
N GLY A 90 -1.19 16.72 7.72
CA GLY A 90 -0.04 16.00 7.19
C GLY A 90 0.46 16.58 5.87
N VAL A 91 1.07 15.72 5.07
CA VAL A 91 1.57 16.06 3.72
C VAL A 91 0.44 15.87 2.73
N MET A 92 0.13 16.91 1.95
CA MET A 92 -0.90 16.83 0.92
C MET A 92 -0.36 16.06 -0.28
N VAL A 93 -0.99 14.93 -0.58
CA VAL A 93 -0.64 14.06 -1.70
C VAL A 93 -1.82 13.98 -2.66
N SER A 94 -1.59 14.31 -3.94
CA SER A 94 -2.52 14.03 -5.01
C SER A 94 -2.14 12.72 -5.71
N MET A 95 -3.14 11.97 -6.16
CA MET A 95 -2.94 10.69 -6.85
C MET A 95 -3.82 10.63 -8.09
N ASN A 96 -3.23 10.28 -9.22
CA ASN A 96 -3.91 10.14 -10.50
C ASN A 96 -3.57 8.81 -11.17
N SER A 97 -4.55 8.18 -11.81
CA SER A 97 -4.36 7.00 -12.65
C SER A 97 -3.99 7.43 -14.08
N LEU A 98 -2.91 6.87 -14.61
CA LEU A 98 -2.46 7.08 -15.98
C LEU A 98 -2.58 5.77 -16.78
N PRO A 99 -3.06 5.81 -18.03
CA PRO A 99 -3.08 4.63 -18.87
C PRO A 99 -1.65 4.18 -19.21
N GLN A 100 -1.37 2.88 -19.10
CA GLN A 100 -0.09 2.33 -19.55
C GLN A 100 0.02 2.32 -21.07
N LEU A 101 0.95 3.10 -21.62
CA LEU A 101 1.20 3.18 -23.06
C LEU A 101 2.13 2.06 -23.56
N LYS A 102 2.91 1.45 -22.67
CA LYS A 102 3.79 0.31 -22.94
C LYS A 102 3.74 -0.62 -21.72
N LYS A 103 3.65 -1.93 -21.95
CA LYS A 103 3.98 -2.90 -20.90
C LYS A 103 5.49 -2.81 -20.68
N GLU A 104 5.90 -2.41 -19.48
CA GLU A 104 7.29 -2.53 -19.08
C GLU A 104 7.69 -4.00 -19.13
N GLU A 105 8.88 -4.28 -19.67
CA GLU A 105 9.46 -5.63 -19.64
C GLU A 105 9.84 -5.98 -18.18
N LYS A 106 10.39 -7.18 -17.96
CA LYS A 106 10.73 -7.79 -16.64
C LYS A 106 11.75 -7.01 -15.79
N GLU A 107 11.70 -5.68 -15.72
CA GLU A 107 12.42 -4.94 -14.70
C GLU A 107 11.71 -5.15 -13.37
N SER A 108 12.51 -5.55 -12.38
CA SER A 108 12.04 -5.74 -11.02
C SER A 108 11.97 -4.36 -10.35
N HIS A 109 10.78 -3.78 -10.32
CA HIS A 109 10.52 -2.51 -9.65
C HIS A 109 10.52 -2.70 -8.13
N LEU A 110 10.80 -1.63 -7.39
CA LEU A 110 10.53 -1.61 -5.94
C LEU A 110 9.03 -1.85 -5.69
N PRO A 111 8.66 -2.54 -4.59
CA PRO A 111 7.28 -2.58 -4.13
C PRO A 111 6.67 -1.17 -4.09
N GLN A 112 5.42 -1.03 -4.54
CA GLN A 112 4.76 0.28 -4.68
C GLN A 112 4.79 1.09 -3.37
N SER A 113 4.65 0.39 -2.25
CA SER A 113 4.74 0.91 -0.88
C SER A 113 6.09 1.58 -0.60
N LEU A 114 7.19 0.93 -0.96
CA LEU A 114 8.55 1.44 -0.79
C LEU A 114 8.86 2.56 -1.77
N ALA A 115 8.44 2.43 -3.04
CA ALA A 115 8.59 3.48 -4.04
C ALA A 115 7.84 4.77 -3.63
N PHE A 116 6.68 4.62 -3.00
CA PHE A 116 5.92 5.75 -2.45
C PHE A 116 6.61 6.41 -1.27
N VAL A 117 7.16 5.63 -0.32
CA VAL A 117 7.91 6.19 0.81
C VAL A 117 9.18 6.88 0.35
N ASP A 118 9.93 6.27 -0.56
CA ASP A 118 11.13 6.87 -1.17
C ASP A 118 10.77 8.23 -1.81
N PHE A 119 9.66 8.29 -2.56
CA PHE A 119 9.14 9.53 -3.10
C PHE A 119 8.80 10.58 -2.03
N LEU A 120 8.07 10.20 -0.97
CA LEU A 120 7.71 11.13 0.11
C LEU A 120 8.94 11.69 0.84
N LEU A 121 10.03 10.92 0.93
CA LEU A 121 11.28 11.30 1.59
C LEU A 121 12.27 12.02 0.64
N SER A 122 12.08 11.91 -0.67
CA SER A 122 12.93 12.54 -1.68
C SER A 122 12.76 14.07 -1.74
N ASP A 123 13.40 14.76 -2.69
CA ASP A 123 13.11 16.17 -3.02
C ASP A 123 12.13 16.36 -4.19
N LEU A 124 11.59 15.26 -4.72
CA LEU A 124 10.68 15.28 -5.85
C LEU A 124 9.29 15.76 -5.43
N SER A 125 8.68 16.61 -6.25
CA SER A 125 7.27 17.01 -6.09
C SER A 125 6.31 16.06 -6.83
N LYS A 126 6.84 15.18 -7.69
CA LYS A 126 6.05 14.29 -8.54
C LYS A 126 6.79 13.00 -8.86
N THR A 127 6.09 11.88 -8.86
CA THR A 127 6.59 10.58 -9.30
C THR A 127 5.51 9.78 -10.03
N THR A 128 5.92 8.75 -10.77
CA THR A 128 5.02 7.76 -11.37
C THR A 128 5.48 6.37 -10.92
N ILE A 129 4.57 5.61 -10.30
CA ILE A 129 4.79 4.25 -9.83
C ILE A 129 3.99 3.29 -10.72
N PRO A 130 4.60 2.28 -11.32
CA PRO A 130 3.89 1.36 -12.22
C PRO A 130 2.92 0.46 -11.45
N GLY A 131 1.74 0.24 -12.03
CA GLY A 131 0.75 -0.75 -11.58
C GLY A 131 0.61 -1.91 -12.57
N ILE A 132 -0.44 -2.74 -12.41
CA ILE A 132 -0.67 -3.88 -13.31
C ILE A 132 -1.26 -3.44 -14.65
N TYR A 133 -2.19 -2.48 -14.61
CA TYR A 133 -2.94 -1.99 -15.78
C TYR A 133 -2.84 -0.48 -15.99
N ASN A 134 -2.57 0.27 -14.92
CA ASN A 134 -2.42 1.71 -14.93
C ASN A 134 -1.15 2.06 -14.16
N ASP A 135 -0.53 3.16 -14.52
CA ASP A 135 0.51 3.77 -13.71
C ASP A 135 -0.12 4.77 -12.75
N TRP A 136 0.48 4.90 -11.57
CA TRP A 136 0.00 5.75 -10.51
C TRP A 136 0.91 6.94 -10.36
N GLN A 137 0.40 8.10 -10.71
CA GLN A 137 1.10 9.36 -10.54
C GLN A 137 0.78 9.96 -9.19
N PHE A 138 1.82 10.25 -8.42
CA PHE A 138 1.72 10.94 -7.14
C PHE A 138 2.36 12.31 -7.23
N GLU A 139 1.73 13.31 -6.62
CA GLU A 139 2.29 14.65 -6.47
C GLU A 139 2.16 15.10 -5.02
N VAL A 140 3.15 15.84 -4.53
CA VAL A 140 3.17 16.40 -3.17
C VAL A 140 3.25 17.91 -3.26
N GLU A 141 2.37 18.60 -2.53
CA GLU A 141 2.49 20.03 -2.28
C GLU A 141 3.41 20.24 -1.06
N ARG A 142 4.55 20.89 -1.26
CA ARG A 142 5.56 21.19 -0.22
C ARG A 142 5.60 22.68 0.09
#